data_AF-A0A937B4T5-F1
#
_entry.id   AF-A0A937B4T5-F1
#
_cell.length_a   1.000
_cell.length_b   1.000
_cell.length_c   1.000
_cell.angle_alpha   90.00
_cell.angle_beta   90.00
_cell.angle_gamma   90.00
#
_symmetry.space_group_name_H-M   'P 1'
#
loop_
_entity.id
_entity.type
_entity.pdbx_description
1 polymer ?
#
loop_
_entity_poly.entity_id
_entity_poly.type
_entity_poly.pdbx_seq_one_letter_code
_entity_poly.pdbx_strand_id
1 'polypeptide(L)' 'MKTWPVQDAKARFSEMLEDCLNHGPQLVTKRGADAAVLVPIQEWRRLSGASVLTLK' A
#
# COMPACT_ATOMS: atom_id res chain seq x y z
N MET A 1 0.72 -9.74 2.60
CA MET A 1 1.30 -8.41 2.29
C MET A 1 2.79 -8.58 2.10
N LYS A 2 3.28 -8.43 0.86
CA LYS A 2 4.71 -8.50 0.55
C LYS A 2 5.37 -7.17 0.91
N THR A 3 6.61 -7.24 1.36
CA THR A 3 7.38 -6.09 1.81
C THR A 3 8.42 -5.73 0.77
N TRP A 4 8.43 -4.47 0.38
CA TRP A 4 9.28 -3.92 -0.66
C TRP A 4 10.24 -2.89 -0.07
N PRO A 5 11.55 -3.14 -0.05
CA PRO A 5 12.52 -2.07 0.11
C PRO A 5 12.29 -0.99 -0.94
N VAL A 6 12.41 0.29 -0.58
CA VAL A 6 12.07 1.41 -1.47
C VAL A 6 12.82 1.37 -2.81
N GLN A 7 14.05 0.85 -2.85
CA GLN A 7 14.81 0.67 -4.08
C GLN A 7 14.19 -0.39 -5.00
N ASP A 8 13.67 -1.49 -4.44
CA ASP A 8 13.04 -2.57 -5.20
C ASP A 8 11.66 -2.14 -5.68
N ALA A 9 10.90 -1.45 -4.83
CA ALA A 9 9.63 -0.83 -5.19
C ALA A 9 9.79 0.13 -6.39
N LYS A 10 10.86 0.94 -6.41
CA LYS A 10 11.17 1.84 -7.54
C LYS A 10 11.53 1.06 -8.80
N ALA A 11 12.34 0.02 -8.70
CA ALA A 11 12.81 -0.76 -9.85
C ALA A 11 11.71 -1.64 -10.46
N ARG A 12 10.76 -2.10 -9.63
CA ARG A 12 9.72 -3.08 -10.00
C ARG A 12 8.31 -2.56 -9.68
N PHE A 13 8.09 -1.26 -9.89
CA PHE A 13 6.84 -0.61 -9.50
C PHE A 13 5.61 -1.25 -10.15
N SER A 14 5.69 -1.64 -11.43
CA SER A 14 4.59 -2.30 -12.13
C SER A 14 4.21 -3.64 -11.49
N GLU A 15 5.20 -4.45 -11.09
CA GLU A 15 4.94 -5.71 -10.38
C GLU A 15 4.34 -5.45 -9.00
N MET A 16 4.87 -4.48 -8.25
CA MET A 16 4.30 -4.10 -6.96
C MET A 16 2.85 -3.63 -7.08
N LEU A 17 2.52 -2.92 -8.17
CA LEU A 17 1.17 -2.49 -8.47
C LEU A 17 0.25 -3.69 -8.80
N GLU A 18 0.70 -4.62 -9.64
CA GLU A 18 -0.05 -5.85 -9.95
C GLU A 18 -0.28 -6.70 -8.69
N ASP A 19 0.76 -6.89 -7.87
CA ASP A 19 0.65 -7.54 -6.56
C ASP A 19 -0.34 -6.81 -5.66
N CYS A 20 -0.36 -5.47 -5.69
CA CYS A 20 -1.30 -4.69 -4.91
C CYS A 20 -2.75 -4.91 -5.34
N LEU A 21 -3.00 -4.95 -6.64
CA LEU A 21 -4.34 -5.10 -7.20
C LEU A 21 -4.87 -6.53 -7.04
N ASN A 22 -4.01 -7.54 -7.17
CA ASN A 22 -4.40 -8.95 -7.16
C ASN A 22 -4.35 -9.58 -5.77
N HIS A 23 -3.39 -9.16 -4.93
CA HIS A 23 -3.10 -9.79 -3.64
C HIS A 23 -3.35 -8.86 -2.44
N GLY A 24 -3.85 -7.64 -2.68
CA GLY A 24 -4.14 -6.66 -1.64
C GLY A 24 -2.93 -5.81 -1.25
N PRO A 25 -2.99 -5.04 -0.15
CA PRO A 25 -2.00 -4.02 0.19
C PRO A 25 -0.54 -4.51 0.23
N GLN A 26 0.39 -3.64 -0.18
CA GLN A 26 1.83 -3.91 -0.25
C GLN A 26 2.62 -2.93 0.61
N LEU A 27 3.50 -3.44 1.48
CA LEU A 27 4.27 -2.63 2.41
C LEU A 27 5.56 -2.14 1.75
N VAL A 28 5.88 -0.86 1.89
CA VAL A 28 7.15 -0.25 1.47
C VAL A 28 7.98 0.08 2.71
N THR A 29 9.24 -0.34 2.72
CA THR A 29 10.21 -0.05 3.78
C THR A 29 11.32 0.87 3.30
N LYS A 30 11.83 1.69 4.20
CA LYS A 30 13.01 2.54 3.97
C LYS A 30 14.02 2.26 5.08
N ARG A 31 15.22 1.80 4.70
CA ARG A 31 16.27 1.38 5.65
C ARG A 31 15.78 0.31 6.66
N GLY A 32 14.96 -0.63 6.19
CA GLY A 32 14.42 -1.73 6.98
C GLY A 32 13.26 -1.37 7.91
N ALA A 33 12.84 -0.10 7.97
CA ALA A 33 11.68 0.34 8.73
C ALA A 33 10.47 0.55 7.83
N ASP A 34 9.28 0.23 8.33
CA ASP A 34 8.00 0.49 7.68
C ASP A 34 7.85 1.97 7.36
N ALA A 35 7.57 2.30 6.10
CA ALA A 35 7.56 3.68 5.63
C ALA A 35 6.24 4.08 4.96
N ALA A 36 5.64 3.20 4.17
CA ALA A 36 4.37 3.44 3.48
C ALA A 36 3.70 2.13 3.09
N VAL A 37 2.43 2.19 2.70
CA VAL A 37 1.70 1.05 2.11
C VAL A 37 1.05 1.50 0.80
N LEU A 38 1.16 0.68 -0.24
CA LEU A 38 0.36 0.82 -1.45
C LEU A 38 -0.95 0.07 -1.23
N VAL A 39 -2.06 0.77 -1.44
CA VAL A 39 -3.42 0.27 -1.23
C VAL A 39 -4.22 0.50 -2.51
N PRO A 40 -5.04 -0.47 -2.98
CA PRO A 40 -5.93 -0.24 -4.11
C PRO A 40 -6.83 0.97 -3.86
N ILE A 41 -7.06 1.80 -4.88
CA ILE A 41 -7.80 3.06 -4.70
C ILE A 41 -9.21 2.85 -4.16
N GLN A 42 -9.89 1.75 -4.53
CA GLN A 42 -11.23 1.43 -4.02
C GLN A 42 -11.20 1.13 -2.51
N GLU A 43 -10.18 0.40 -2.07
CA GLU A 43 -9.96 0.09 -0.66
C GLU A 43 -9.64 1.36 0.14
N TRP A 44 -8.75 2.20 -0.40
CA TRP A 44 -8.43 3.49 0.21
C TRP A 44 -9.68 4.38 0.35
N ARG A 45 -10.51 4.47 -0.70
CA ARG A 45 -11.76 5.24 -0.67
C ARG A 45 -12.74 4.72 0.37
N ARG A 46 -12.87 3.39 0.50
CA ARG A 46 -13.71 2.75 1.53
C ARG A 46 -13.25 3.10 2.94
N LEU A 47 -11.95 2.98 3.22
CA LEU A 47 -11.36 3.30 4.53
C LEU A 47 -11.45 4.79 4.85
N SER A 48 -11.14 5.64 3.86
CA SER A 48 -11.20 7.11 4.00
C SER A 48 -12.64 7.62 4.18
N GLY A 49 -13.60 7.01 3.48
CA GLY A 49 -15.02 7.32 3.61
C GLY A 49 -15.60 6.83 4.94
N ALA A 50 -15.15 5.69 5.46
CA ALA A 50 -15.51 5.22 6.79
C ALA A 50 -14.99 6.13 7.91
N SER A 51 -13.80 6.72 7.75
CA SER A 51 -13.21 7.63 8.74
C SER A 51 -14.01 8.92 8.95
N VAL A 52 -14.87 9.34 8.01
CA VAL A 52 -15.76 10.50 8.20
C VAL A 52 -16.89 10.20 9.20
N LEU A 53 -17.23 8.92 9.43
CA LEU A 53 -18.32 8.50 10.31
C LEU A 53 -17.86 8.05 11.70
N THR A 54 -16.56 7.88 11.94
CA THR A 54 -16.01 7.31 13.19
C THR A 54 -15.39 8.36 14.13
N LEU A 55 -15.56 9.65 13.85
CA LEU A 55 -15.29 10.75 14.79
C LEU A 55 -16.62 11.38 15.21
N LYS A 56 -17.36 10.68 16.07
CA LYS A 56 -18.49 11.23 16.85
C LYS A 56 -18.39 10.74 18.27
#